data_AF-A0A954RKR9-F1
#
_entry.id   AF-A0A954RKR9-F1
#
_cell.length_a   1.000
_cell.length_b   1.000
_cell.length_c   1.000
_cell.angle_alpha   90.00
_cell.angle_beta   90.00
_cell.angle_gamma   90.00
#
_symmetry.space_group_name_H-M   'P 1'
#
loop_
_entity.id
_entity.type
_entity.pdbx_description
1 polymer ?
#
loop_
_entity_poly.entity_id
_entity_poly.type
_entity_poly.pdbx_seq_one_letter_code
_entity_poly.pdbx_strand_id
1 'polypeptide(L)'
;HCILAHGFKRNLSIITNAENHRNQRYVYNADLKDFFPSINFGRVRGFFLKNDDFALKPAVATLIAQIACHNNQLPQGSPCSPPISNFIAHIMDIHLNKLARKNRCTYTRYADDLTFSTNEKEFPSKIASLVNGTTDRWAAGDGLVSRVHRAGFQLNVAKTRMQYKDSRQDTTGLIVNSKINVPVEYAKLARTRCYHLFRDGIPF
;
A
#
# COMPACT_ATOMS: atom_id res chain seq x y z
N HIS A 1 7.46 8.46 -16.75
CA HIS A 1 7.02 7.20 -16.13
C HIS A 1 6.45 7.50 -14.74
N CYS A 2 5.21 7.08 -14.44
CA CYS A 2 4.62 7.24 -13.11
C CYS A 2 4.82 5.93 -12.34
N ILE A 3 5.59 5.95 -11.25
CA ILE A 3 5.84 4.78 -10.40
C ILE A 3 4.67 4.67 -9.42
N LEU A 4 3.94 3.56 -9.49
CA LEU A 4 2.74 3.35 -8.67
C LEU A 4 3.01 2.49 -7.45
N ALA A 5 3.70 1.36 -7.64
CA ALA A 5 4.03 0.42 -6.58
C ALA A 5 5.50 0.54 -6.18
N HIS A 6 5.75 0.77 -4.89
CA HIS A 6 7.07 0.98 -4.30
C HIS A 6 7.55 -0.19 -3.44
N GLY A 7 6.63 -0.99 -2.91
CA GLY A 7 6.98 -2.17 -2.10
C GLY A 7 7.69 -3.23 -2.94
N PHE A 8 8.72 -3.87 -2.37
CA PHE A 8 9.41 -5.03 -2.94
C PHE A 8 10.01 -4.84 -4.34
N LYS A 9 10.38 -3.61 -4.70
CA LYS A 9 11.02 -3.30 -5.98
C LYS A 9 12.41 -2.73 -5.75
N ARG A 10 13.35 -3.13 -6.61
CA ARG A 10 14.73 -2.63 -6.57
C ARG A 10 14.72 -1.10 -6.71
N ASN A 11 15.56 -0.44 -5.90
CA ASN A 11 15.71 1.02 -5.83
C ASN A 11 14.45 1.79 -5.37
N LEU A 12 13.40 1.09 -4.95
CA LEU A 12 12.22 1.71 -4.32
C LEU A 12 12.18 1.31 -2.85
N SER A 13 11.65 2.21 -2.04
CA SER A 13 11.62 2.10 -0.58
C SER A 13 10.44 2.87 0.01
N ILE A 14 10.24 2.72 1.32
CA ILE A 14 9.30 3.55 2.09
C ILE A 14 9.58 5.06 1.91
N ILE A 15 10.84 5.45 1.68
CA ILE A 15 11.23 6.85 1.45
C ILE A 15 10.69 7.31 0.10
N THR A 16 10.99 6.57 -0.98
CA THR A 16 10.49 6.92 -2.33
C THR A 16 8.96 6.93 -2.39
N ASN A 17 8.29 6.11 -1.59
CA ASN A 17 6.84 6.11 -1.47
C ASN A 17 6.35 7.41 -0.81
N ALA A 18 6.91 7.72 0.36
CA ALA A 18 6.55 8.89 1.16
C ALA A 18 6.82 10.23 0.44
N GLU A 19 7.86 10.30 -0.38
CA GLU A 19 8.20 11.51 -1.16
C GLU A 19 7.05 12.00 -2.06
N ASN A 20 6.25 11.08 -2.61
CA ASN A 20 5.11 11.41 -3.47
C ASN A 20 3.96 12.11 -2.73
N HIS A 21 3.95 12.03 -1.39
CA HIS A 21 2.85 12.50 -0.54
C HIS A 21 3.24 13.67 0.37
N ARG A 22 4.38 14.32 0.08
CA ARG A 22 4.83 15.49 0.84
C ARG A 22 4.02 16.74 0.55
N ASN A 23 3.93 17.61 1.57
CA ASN A 23 3.30 18.94 1.46
C ASN A 23 1.86 18.87 0.93
N GLN A 24 1.06 17.96 1.46
CA GLN A 24 -0.30 17.71 1.00
C GLN A 24 -1.30 18.22 2.02
N ARG A 25 -2.40 18.82 1.56
CA ARG A 25 -3.51 19.22 2.43
C ARG A 25 -4.14 18.01 3.10
N TYR A 26 -4.29 16.93 2.35
CA TYR A 26 -4.88 15.68 2.78
C TYR A 26 -4.02 14.49 2.38
N VAL A 27 -3.86 13.54 3.30
CA VAL A 27 -3.27 12.21 3.06
C VAL A 27 -4.23 11.16 3.60
N TYR A 28 -4.73 10.31 2.72
CA TYR A 28 -5.62 9.20 3.06
C TYR A 28 -4.89 7.87 2.84
N ASN A 29 -4.81 7.07 3.90
CA ASN A 29 -4.27 5.72 3.85
C ASN A 29 -5.39 4.70 3.94
N ALA A 30 -5.26 3.64 3.16
CA ALA A 30 -6.10 2.46 3.24
C ALA A 30 -5.20 1.22 3.13
N ASP A 31 -5.64 0.11 3.70
CA ASP A 31 -4.89 -1.15 3.76
C ASP A 31 -5.72 -2.24 3.07
N LEU A 32 -5.05 -3.13 2.35
CA LEU A 32 -5.69 -4.30 1.75
C LEU A 32 -5.77 -5.44 2.77
N LYS A 33 -6.99 -5.88 3.06
CA LYS A 33 -7.22 -7.00 3.96
C LYS A 33 -6.62 -8.28 3.36
N ASP A 34 -5.83 -8.99 4.17
CA ASP A 34 -5.26 -10.30 3.85
C ASP A 34 -4.55 -10.32 2.49
N PHE A 35 -3.75 -9.27 2.18
CA PHE A 35 -3.19 -9.05 0.84
C PHE A 35 -2.52 -10.28 0.22
N PHE A 36 -1.54 -10.88 0.89
CA PHE A 36 -0.88 -12.11 0.40
C PHE A 36 -1.83 -13.32 0.41
N PRO A 37 -2.55 -13.63 1.52
CA PRO A 37 -3.54 -14.71 1.54
C PRO A 37 -4.60 -14.65 0.43
N SER A 38 -5.03 -13.44 0.05
CA SER A 38 -6.04 -13.22 -1.00
C SER A 38 -5.57 -13.65 -2.39
N ILE A 39 -4.26 -13.81 -2.59
CA ILE A 39 -3.65 -14.22 -3.85
C ILE A 39 -3.48 -15.74 -3.84
N ASN A 40 -4.48 -16.42 -4.36
CA ASN A 40 -4.53 -17.88 -4.40
C ASN A 40 -3.86 -18.48 -5.64
N PHE A 41 -3.74 -19.82 -5.64
CA PHE A 41 -3.15 -20.59 -6.74
C PHE A 41 -3.75 -20.25 -8.11
N GLY A 42 -5.08 -20.15 -8.17
CA GLY A 42 -5.81 -19.84 -9.40
C GLY A 42 -5.47 -18.47 -9.96
N ARG A 43 -5.32 -17.45 -9.09
CA ARG A 43 -4.91 -16.09 -9.49
C ARG A 43 -3.48 -16.07 -10.02
N VAL A 44 -2.54 -16.77 -9.35
CA VAL A 44 -1.14 -16.85 -9.80
C VAL A 44 -1.05 -17.57 -11.16
N ARG A 45 -1.64 -18.76 -11.26
CA ARG A 45 -1.67 -19.54 -12.50
C ARG A 45 -2.35 -18.76 -13.63
N GLY A 46 -3.50 -18.16 -13.34
CA GLY A 46 -4.27 -17.38 -14.31
C GLY A 46 -3.50 -16.16 -14.82
N PHE A 47 -2.80 -15.45 -13.95
CA PHE A 47 -1.95 -14.33 -14.33
C PHE A 47 -0.87 -14.76 -15.33
N PHE A 48 -0.06 -15.77 -14.99
CA PHE A 48 1.03 -16.22 -15.86
C PHE A 48 0.57 -16.88 -17.17
N LEU A 49 -0.67 -17.39 -17.21
CA LEU A 49 -1.29 -17.91 -18.43
C LEU A 49 -1.78 -16.81 -19.38
N LYS A 50 -2.32 -15.73 -18.83
CA LYS A 50 -3.15 -14.77 -19.57
C LYS A 50 -2.49 -13.41 -19.78
N ASN A 51 -1.46 -13.08 -19.01
CA ASN A 51 -0.73 -11.84 -19.19
C ASN A 51 0.11 -11.90 -20.48
N ASP A 52 -0.01 -10.89 -21.34
CA ASP A 52 0.62 -10.87 -22.66
C ASP A 52 2.16 -10.83 -22.61
N ASP A 53 2.76 -10.24 -21.56
CA ASP A 53 4.22 -10.19 -21.41
C ASP A 53 4.81 -11.56 -21.03
N PHE A 54 4.00 -12.45 -20.45
CA PHE A 54 4.42 -13.78 -20.02
C PHE A 54 3.91 -14.89 -20.96
N ALA A 55 2.60 -14.96 -21.18
CA ALA A 55 1.90 -15.92 -22.03
C ALA A 55 2.40 -17.37 -21.87
N LEU A 56 2.61 -17.82 -20.63
CA LEU A 56 3.26 -19.11 -20.37
C LEU A 56 2.38 -20.29 -20.75
N LYS A 57 3.02 -21.39 -21.18
CA LYS A 57 2.34 -22.68 -21.39
C LYS A 57 1.65 -23.15 -20.09
N PRO A 58 0.49 -23.83 -20.17
CA PRO A 58 -0.26 -24.28 -19.00
C PRO A 58 0.54 -25.05 -17.96
N ALA A 59 1.44 -25.95 -18.39
CA ALA A 59 2.29 -26.72 -17.47
C ALA A 59 3.24 -25.82 -16.66
N VAL A 60 3.86 -24.84 -17.29
CA VAL A 60 4.82 -23.92 -16.65
C VAL A 60 4.10 -22.99 -15.67
N ALA A 61 2.97 -22.39 -16.06
CA ALA A 61 2.19 -21.54 -15.18
C ALA A 61 1.66 -22.30 -13.95
N THR A 62 1.30 -23.58 -14.12
CA THR A 62 0.88 -24.47 -13.03
C THR A 62 2.04 -24.74 -12.09
N LEU A 63 3.23 -25.07 -12.60
CA LEU A 63 4.42 -25.31 -11.79
C LEU A 63 4.82 -24.06 -10.98
N ILE A 64 4.83 -22.88 -11.59
CA ILE A 64 5.11 -21.62 -10.88
C ILE A 64 4.10 -21.41 -9.75
N ALA A 65 2.80 -21.63 -10.01
CA ALA A 65 1.77 -21.49 -8.98
C ALA A 65 1.93 -22.52 -7.85
N GLN A 66 2.38 -23.75 -8.14
CA GLN A 66 2.67 -24.77 -7.12
C GLN A 66 3.87 -24.40 -6.24
N ILE A 67 4.91 -23.79 -6.82
CA ILE A 67 6.09 -23.31 -6.09
C ILE A 67 5.74 -22.07 -5.25
N ALA A 68 4.98 -21.15 -5.83
CA ALA A 68 4.69 -19.86 -5.21
C ALA A 68 3.65 -19.97 -4.08
N CYS A 69 2.67 -20.87 -4.20
CA CYS A 69 1.57 -20.96 -3.25
C CYS A 69 1.74 -22.12 -2.27
N HIS A 70 1.39 -21.87 -1.01
CA HIS A 70 1.25 -22.89 0.03
C HIS A 70 -0.14 -22.76 0.65
N ASN A 71 -0.85 -23.87 0.87
CA ASN A 71 -2.25 -23.87 1.35
C ASN A 71 -3.17 -22.92 0.55
N ASN A 72 -3.04 -22.97 -0.79
CA ASN A 72 -3.81 -22.16 -1.75
C ASN A 72 -3.67 -20.63 -1.59
N GLN A 73 -2.53 -20.16 -1.11
CA GLN A 73 -2.26 -18.73 -0.95
C GLN A 73 -0.77 -18.41 -1.13
N LEU A 74 -0.43 -17.15 -1.38
CA LEU A 74 0.96 -16.70 -1.26
C LEU A 74 1.36 -16.67 0.23
N PRO A 75 2.37 -17.44 0.66
CA PRO A 75 2.82 -17.43 2.04
C PRO A 75 3.63 -16.16 2.32
N GLN A 76 3.45 -15.60 3.51
CA GLN A 76 4.30 -14.53 4.02
C GLN A 76 5.70 -15.07 4.32
N GLY A 77 6.74 -14.33 3.95
CA GLY A 77 8.15 -14.73 4.14
C GLY A 77 8.75 -15.54 2.98
N SER A 78 7.95 -16.03 2.02
CA SER A 78 8.50 -16.63 0.79
C SER A 78 9.14 -15.57 -0.11
N PRO A 79 10.30 -15.84 -0.72
CA PRO A 79 10.93 -14.93 -1.67
C PRO A 79 10.13 -14.76 -2.98
N CYS A 80 9.22 -15.70 -3.29
CA CYS A 80 8.38 -15.62 -4.50
C CYS A 80 7.17 -14.70 -4.32
N SER A 81 6.65 -14.57 -3.10
CA SER A 81 5.42 -13.82 -2.84
C SER A 81 5.52 -12.33 -3.18
N PRO A 82 6.60 -11.60 -2.82
CA PRO A 82 6.72 -10.17 -3.08
C PRO A 82 6.65 -9.74 -4.55
N PRO A 83 7.40 -10.36 -5.50
CA PRO A 83 7.27 -9.98 -6.91
C PRO A 83 5.92 -10.41 -7.51
N ILE A 84 5.41 -11.59 -7.17
CA ILE A 84 4.14 -12.10 -7.70
C ILE A 84 2.96 -11.22 -7.25
N SER A 85 2.94 -10.82 -5.98
CA SER A 85 1.87 -9.95 -5.47
C SER A 85 1.85 -8.59 -6.18
N ASN A 86 3.03 -8.04 -6.51
CA ASN A 86 3.14 -6.82 -7.30
C ASN A 86 2.63 -6.99 -8.74
N PHE A 87 2.93 -8.11 -9.39
CA PHE A 87 2.42 -8.38 -10.74
C PHE A 87 0.89 -8.46 -10.77
N ILE A 88 0.31 -9.19 -9.82
CA ILE A 88 -1.14 -9.39 -9.73
C ILE A 88 -1.86 -8.10 -9.34
N ALA A 89 -1.30 -7.31 -8.42
CA ALA A 89 -1.87 -6.03 -8.01
C ALA A 89 -1.69 -4.92 -9.07
N HIS A 90 -0.86 -5.11 -10.09
CA HIS A 90 -0.57 -4.05 -11.06
C HIS A 90 -1.82 -3.52 -11.79
N ILE A 91 -2.76 -4.40 -12.15
CA ILE A 91 -4.01 -3.98 -12.80
C ILE A 91 -4.87 -3.10 -11.89
N MET A 92 -4.89 -3.39 -10.58
CA MET A 92 -5.54 -2.56 -9.58
C MET A 92 -4.87 -1.19 -9.52
N ASP A 93 -3.52 -1.15 -9.49
CA ASP A 93 -2.75 0.09 -9.43
C ASP A 93 -3.08 1.01 -10.62
N ILE A 94 -3.20 0.46 -11.83
CA ILE A 94 -3.58 1.21 -13.03
C ILE A 94 -4.96 1.85 -12.85
N HIS A 95 -5.95 1.09 -12.38
CA HIS A 95 -7.32 1.58 -12.20
C HIS A 95 -7.45 2.59 -11.06
N LEU A 96 -6.72 2.38 -9.96
CA LEU A 96 -6.68 3.31 -8.83
C LEU A 96 -5.94 4.60 -9.20
N ASN A 97 -4.82 4.53 -9.91
CA ASN A 97 -4.15 5.71 -10.43
C ASN A 97 -5.05 6.50 -11.39
N LYS A 98 -5.79 5.81 -12.27
CA LYS A 98 -6.77 6.48 -13.14
C LYS A 98 -7.87 7.19 -12.34
N LEU A 99 -8.36 6.59 -11.25
CA LEU A 99 -9.30 7.23 -10.33
C LEU A 99 -8.67 8.46 -9.65
N ALA A 100 -7.46 8.31 -9.11
CA ALA A 100 -6.75 9.37 -8.42
C ALA A 100 -6.51 10.57 -9.34
N ARG A 101 -5.95 10.34 -10.53
CA ARG A 101 -5.70 11.40 -11.52
C ARG A 101 -6.98 12.12 -11.94
N LYS A 102 -8.10 11.40 -12.13
CA LYS A 102 -9.40 12.02 -12.47
C LYS A 102 -9.89 12.96 -11.37
N ASN A 103 -9.53 12.70 -10.12
CA ASN A 103 -9.90 13.49 -8.94
C ASN A 103 -8.74 14.34 -8.39
N ARG A 104 -7.68 14.56 -9.18
CA ARG A 104 -6.51 15.36 -8.79
C ARG A 104 -5.85 14.90 -7.48
N CYS A 105 -5.78 13.59 -7.29
CA CYS A 105 -5.00 12.94 -6.24
C CYS A 105 -3.75 12.29 -6.80
N THR A 106 -2.68 12.29 -6.00
CA THR A 106 -1.55 11.38 -6.15
C THR A 106 -1.93 10.04 -5.54
N TYR A 107 -1.48 8.95 -6.15
CA TYR A 107 -1.68 7.59 -5.65
C TYR A 107 -0.37 6.80 -5.70
N THR A 108 -0.08 6.08 -4.62
CA THR A 108 0.95 5.05 -4.59
C THR A 108 0.49 3.85 -3.76
N ARG A 109 1.20 2.72 -3.92
CA ARG A 109 1.05 1.51 -3.11
C ARG A 109 2.41 1.05 -2.59
N TYR A 110 2.46 0.65 -1.33
CA TYR A 110 3.58 -0.06 -0.72
C TYR A 110 3.08 -1.36 -0.10
N ALA A 111 3.40 -2.50 -0.73
CA ALA A 111 2.79 -3.79 -0.36
C ALA A 111 1.25 -3.71 -0.38
N ASP A 112 0.61 -3.84 0.78
CA ASP A 112 -0.82 -3.74 1.05
C ASP A 112 -1.30 -2.32 1.39
N ASP A 113 -0.39 -1.40 1.75
CA ASP A 113 -0.70 0.00 2.04
C ASP A 113 -0.97 0.78 0.75
N LEU A 114 -2.15 1.35 0.63
CA LEU A 114 -2.56 2.31 -0.40
C LEU A 114 -2.51 3.72 0.18
N THR A 115 -1.91 4.66 -0.56
CA THR A 115 -1.86 6.07 -0.14
C THR A 115 -2.40 6.96 -1.25
N PHE A 116 -3.31 7.85 -0.86
CA PHE A 116 -3.85 8.90 -1.71
C PHE A 116 -3.58 10.26 -1.06
N SER A 117 -3.20 11.26 -1.85
CA SER A 117 -3.03 12.61 -1.31
C SER A 117 -3.46 13.67 -2.30
N THR A 118 -3.83 14.84 -1.79
CA THR A 118 -4.18 15.99 -2.62
C THR A 118 -4.01 17.31 -1.87
N ASN A 119 -3.88 18.38 -2.65
CA ASN A 119 -3.93 19.77 -2.20
C ASN A 119 -5.25 20.48 -2.54
N GLU A 120 -6.20 19.79 -3.16
CA GLU A 120 -7.55 20.27 -3.41
C GLU A 120 -8.25 20.72 -2.11
N LYS A 121 -9.20 21.66 -2.21
CA LYS A 121 -9.88 22.22 -1.02
C LYS A 121 -10.67 21.18 -0.24
N GLU A 122 -11.23 20.20 -0.93
CA GLU A 122 -11.98 19.08 -0.37
C GLU A 122 -11.36 17.77 -0.86
N PHE A 123 -11.39 16.75 -0.02
CA PHE A 123 -10.97 15.41 -0.42
C PHE A 123 -12.06 14.74 -1.29
N PRO A 124 -11.72 14.11 -2.41
CA PRO A 124 -12.72 13.58 -3.32
C PRO A 124 -13.48 12.38 -2.75
N SER A 125 -14.80 12.53 -2.64
CA SER A 125 -15.73 11.51 -2.10
C SER A 125 -15.69 10.17 -2.82
N LYS A 126 -15.27 10.14 -4.10
CA LYS A 126 -15.04 8.91 -4.87
C LYS A 126 -13.89 8.04 -4.33
N ILE A 127 -12.99 8.63 -3.54
CA ILE A 127 -11.86 7.92 -2.91
C ILE A 127 -12.14 7.68 -1.43
N ALA A 128 -12.55 8.73 -0.71
CA ALA A 128 -12.97 8.63 0.68
C ALA A 128 -13.90 9.80 1.03
N SER A 129 -14.80 9.59 1.97
CA SER A 129 -15.69 10.63 2.49
C SER A 129 -15.82 10.56 4.00
N LEU A 130 -16.05 11.71 4.62
CA LEU A 130 -16.42 11.77 6.03
C LEU A 130 -17.77 11.07 6.23
N VAL A 131 -17.90 10.25 7.28
CA VAL A 131 -19.13 9.55 7.60
C VAL A 131 -20.14 10.55 8.17
N ASN A 132 -21.36 10.53 7.64
CA ASN A 132 -22.43 11.42 8.08
C ASN A 132 -22.63 11.36 9.61
N GLY A 133 -22.69 12.52 10.25
CA GLY A 133 -22.85 12.62 11.71
C GLY A 133 -21.56 12.41 12.52
N THR A 134 -20.40 12.31 11.87
CA THR A 134 -19.09 12.25 12.53
C THR A 134 -18.22 13.43 12.12
N THR A 135 -17.26 13.80 12.95
CA THR A 135 -16.32 14.91 12.67
C THR A 135 -14.97 14.44 12.15
N ASP A 136 -14.60 13.19 12.41
CA ASP A 136 -13.25 12.65 12.17
C ASP A 136 -13.23 11.27 11.51
N ARG A 137 -14.36 10.57 11.42
CA ARG A 137 -14.42 9.21 10.87
C ARG A 137 -14.61 9.23 9.36
N TRP A 138 -13.61 8.74 8.64
CA TRP A 138 -13.66 8.60 7.18
C TRP A 138 -13.95 7.17 6.76
N ALA A 139 -14.71 7.03 5.67
CA ALA A 139 -14.95 5.76 5.00
C ALA A 139 -14.41 5.79 3.57
N ALA A 140 -14.01 4.63 3.06
CA ALA A 140 -13.60 4.48 1.67
C ALA A 140 -14.78 4.74 0.74
N GLY A 141 -14.54 5.56 -0.29
CA GLY A 141 -15.53 5.92 -1.30
C GLY A 141 -15.85 4.75 -2.24
N ASP A 142 -17.03 4.81 -2.86
CA ASP A 142 -17.53 3.82 -3.82
C ASP A 142 -16.56 3.53 -4.97
N GLY A 143 -15.88 4.58 -5.46
CA GLY A 143 -14.91 4.49 -6.54
C GLY A 143 -13.68 3.67 -6.15
N LEU A 144 -13.17 3.84 -4.93
CA LEU A 144 -12.06 3.06 -4.40
C LEU A 144 -12.50 1.61 -4.15
N VAL A 145 -13.58 1.41 -3.39
CA VAL A 145 -14.09 0.09 -3.02
C VAL A 145 -14.37 -0.78 -4.25
N SER A 146 -15.06 -0.22 -5.25
CA SER A 146 -15.40 -0.97 -6.48
C SER A 146 -14.18 -1.43 -7.28
N ARG A 147 -13.11 -0.64 -7.33
CA ARG A 147 -11.87 -0.99 -8.05
C ARG A 147 -11.05 -2.03 -7.32
N VAL A 148 -10.94 -1.92 -6.01
CA VAL A 148 -10.29 -2.92 -5.14
C VAL A 148 -11.02 -4.25 -5.25
N HIS A 149 -12.35 -4.24 -5.12
CA HIS A 149 -13.18 -5.44 -5.25
C HIS A 149 -13.06 -6.08 -6.63
N ARG A 150 -13.13 -5.29 -7.71
CA ARG A 150 -13.00 -5.80 -9.09
C ARG A 150 -11.65 -6.46 -9.35
N ALA A 151 -10.59 -6.01 -8.68
CA ALA A 151 -9.27 -6.63 -8.77
C ALA A 151 -9.12 -7.92 -7.93
N GLY A 152 -10.16 -8.32 -7.20
CA GLY A 152 -10.15 -9.50 -6.34
C GLY A 152 -9.50 -9.26 -4.98
N PHE A 153 -9.49 -8.01 -4.50
CA PHE A 153 -9.00 -7.63 -3.17
C PHE A 153 -10.12 -7.04 -2.32
N GLN A 154 -9.86 -6.86 -1.02
CA GLN A 154 -10.78 -6.21 -0.08
C GLN A 154 -10.03 -5.16 0.73
N LEU A 155 -10.71 -4.09 1.14
CA LEU A 155 -10.15 -3.10 2.05
C LEU A 155 -10.30 -3.57 3.50
N ASN A 156 -9.29 -3.27 4.31
CA ASN A 156 -9.38 -3.34 5.75
C ASN A 156 -9.97 -2.04 6.29
N VAL A 157 -11.30 -2.02 6.48
CA VAL A 157 -12.04 -0.82 6.92
C VAL A 157 -11.54 -0.26 8.26
N ALA A 158 -11.02 -1.11 9.14
CA ALA A 158 -10.49 -0.71 10.44
C ALA A 158 -9.12 0.00 10.35
N LYS A 159 -8.41 -0.15 9.22
CA LYS A 159 -7.10 0.44 8.97
C LYS A 159 -7.13 1.56 7.93
N THR A 160 -8.27 2.22 7.76
CA THR A 160 -8.36 3.44 6.96
C THR A 160 -8.10 4.66 7.81
N ARG A 161 -7.39 5.65 7.27
CA ARG A 161 -7.02 6.86 8.04
C ARG A 161 -6.91 8.09 7.14
N MET A 162 -7.66 9.14 7.48
CA MET A 162 -7.48 10.48 6.91
C MET A 162 -6.54 11.30 7.80
N GLN A 163 -5.66 12.08 7.17
CA GLN A 163 -4.69 12.93 7.84
C GLN A 163 -4.65 14.31 7.18
N TYR A 164 -4.62 15.36 7.99
CA TYR A 164 -4.74 16.76 7.56
C TYR A 164 -3.40 17.48 7.71
N LYS A 165 -3.15 18.52 6.91
CA LYS A 165 -1.86 19.26 6.92
C LYS A 165 -1.46 19.86 8.28
N ASP A 166 -2.45 20.18 9.11
CA ASP A 166 -2.33 20.79 10.44
C ASP A 166 -2.16 19.74 11.55
N SER A 167 -2.33 18.46 11.22
CA SER A 167 -1.98 17.33 12.08
C SER A 167 -0.81 16.55 11.48
N ARG A 168 -0.27 15.59 12.24
CA ARG A 168 0.79 14.72 11.72
C ARG A 168 0.25 13.92 10.53
N GLN A 169 0.95 14.00 9.41
CA GLN A 169 0.73 13.15 8.24
C GLN A 169 1.87 12.16 8.14
N ASP A 170 1.56 10.86 8.04
CA ASP A 170 2.53 9.82 7.77
C ASP A 170 2.09 8.86 6.66
N THR A 171 3.09 8.27 6.00
CA THR A 171 2.93 7.26 4.97
C THR A 171 4.01 6.21 5.18
N THR A 172 3.63 4.93 5.27
CA THR A 172 4.58 3.82 5.54
C THR A 172 5.50 4.08 6.74
N GLY A 173 4.95 4.69 7.80
CA GLY A 173 5.68 5.00 9.03
C GLY A 173 6.60 6.23 8.98
N LEU A 174 6.62 6.99 7.88
CA LEU A 174 7.41 8.22 7.73
C LEU A 174 6.51 9.44 7.70
N ILE A 175 6.88 10.49 8.44
CA ILE A 175 6.21 11.79 8.44
C ILE A 175 6.42 12.48 7.08
N VAL A 176 5.34 13.03 6.51
CA VAL A 176 5.33 13.66 5.18
C VAL A 176 4.87 15.12 5.15
N ASN A 177 4.57 15.74 6.30
CA ASN A 177 4.05 17.13 6.34
C ASN A 177 4.89 18.12 5.51
N SER A 178 6.21 18.13 5.70
CA SER A 178 7.11 19.05 4.99
C SER A 178 8.34 18.36 4.42
N LYS A 179 9.13 17.71 5.29
CA LYS A 179 10.26 16.83 4.94
C LYS A 179 9.96 15.41 5.37
N ILE A 180 10.58 14.44 4.69
CA ILE A 180 10.54 13.05 5.14
C ILE A 180 11.27 12.95 6.48
N ASN A 181 10.60 12.40 7.48
CA ASN A 181 11.17 12.23 8.80
C ASN A 181 10.61 11.00 9.52
N VAL A 182 11.28 10.55 10.57
CA VAL A 182 10.74 9.53 11.47
C VAL A 182 9.85 10.18 12.55
N PRO A 183 8.87 9.44 13.09
CA PRO A 183 8.13 9.87 14.27
C PRO A 183 9.05 10.16 15.47
N VAL A 184 8.68 11.14 16.28
CA VAL A 184 9.48 11.53 17.46
C VAL A 184 9.56 10.39 18.47
N GLU A 185 8.53 9.55 18.54
CA GLU A 185 8.48 8.37 19.40
C GLU A 185 9.55 7.35 18.99
N TYR A 186 9.74 7.14 17.68
CA TYR A 186 10.78 6.26 17.16
C TYR A 186 12.18 6.81 17.48
N ALA A 187 12.40 8.12 17.27
CA ALA A 187 13.68 8.75 17.58
C ALA A 187 14.02 8.68 19.09
N LYS A 188 13.03 8.89 19.96
CA LYS A 188 13.18 8.75 21.42
C LYS A 188 13.50 7.30 21.80
N LEU A 189 12.77 6.33 21.25
CA LEU A 189 13.01 4.91 21.51
C LEU A 189 14.42 4.48 21.07
N ALA A 190 14.84 4.88 19.88
CA ALA A 190 16.18 4.59 19.37
C ALA A 190 17.26 5.17 20.31
N ARG A 191 17.09 6.41 20.77
CA ARG A 191 18.00 7.04 21.73
C ARG A 191 18.08 6.27 23.04
N THR A 192 16.94 5.87 23.61
CA THR A 192 16.90 5.08 24.85
C THR A 192 17.60 3.73 24.69
N ARG A 193 17.36 3.03 23.57
CA ARG A 193 18.03 1.75 23.27
C ARG A 193 19.54 1.91 23.12
N CYS A 194 19.99 2.96 22.44
CA CYS A 194 21.41 3.27 22.33
C CYS A 194 22.03 3.58 23.70
N TYR A 195 21.33 4.33 24.56
CA TYR A 195 21.79 4.63 25.91
C TYR A 195 22.03 3.34 26.73
N HIS A 196 21.07 2.42 26.76
CA HIS A 196 21.23 1.14 27.45
C HIS A 196 22.31 0.28 26.81
N LEU A 197 22.37 0.21 25.48
CA LEU A 197 23.42 -0.55 24.80
C LEU A 197 24.83 -0.04 25.16
N PHE A 198 25.03 1.27 25.18
CA PHE A 198 26.34 1.86 25.45
C PHE A 198 26.71 1.87 26.93
N ARG A 199 25.72 1.90 27.84
CA ARG A 199 25.97 1.93 29.30
C ARG A 199 26.00 0.53 29.92
N ASP A 200 25.02 -0.28 29.56
CA ASP A 200 24.71 -1.55 30.22
C ASP A 200 25.07 -2.77 29.33
N GLY A 201 25.50 -2.55 28.07
CA GLY A 201 25.87 -3.62 27.13
C GLY A 201 24.69 -4.36 26.50
N ILE A 202 23.46 -4.01 26.89
CA ILE A 202 22.20 -4.60 26.41
C ILE A 202 21.23 -3.49 25.98
N PRO A 203 20.49 -3.64 24.88
CA PRO A 203 19.65 -2.58 24.32
C PRO A 203 18.24 -2.48 24.96
N PHE A 204 17.95 -3.25 26.01
CA PHE A 204 16.63 -3.37 26.65
C PHE A 204 16.71 -3.18 28.15
#